data_AF-A0A2Z4FKT4-F1
#
_entry.id   AF-A0A2Z4FKT4-F1
#
_cell.length_a   1.000
_cell.length_b   1.000
_cell.length_c   1.000
_cell.angle_alpha   90.00
_cell.angle_beta   90.00
_cell.angle_gamma   90.00
#
_symmetry.space_group_name_H-M   'P 1'
#
loop_
_entity.id
_entity.type
_entity.pdbx_description
1 polymer ?
#
loop_
_entity_poly.entity_id
_entity_poly.type
_entity_poly.pdbx_seq_one_letter_code
_entity_poly.pdbx_strand_id
1 'polypeptide(L)'
;MSVEMNTFAKPGFSRRVLIGAFTLLLCFAMACSSEESEKPTEEVDPNLPPAQVDLPSPPPASAFNIAETNQDGTLRVEGLIQYQDKHLDKPVRVKGVVTQILGDCDPKKAKKANTFCPEPHFIIKDESSAEKELMVVGFERDFFKKSKTKVGEAHVFEGDYRKMSQQFVNSESGLIALTKVDDISVRDED
;
A
#
# COMPACT_ATOMS: atom_id res chain seq x y z
N MET A 1 33.06 54.03 -5.89
CA MET A 1 32.04 54.92 -5.32
C MET A 1 30.81 54.08 -5.01
N SER A 2 30.39 54.15 -3.75
CA SER A 2 29.09 53.83 -3.16
C SER A 2 28.55 52.40 -3.21
N VAL A 3 28.66 51.78 -2.03
CA VAL A 3 27.81 50.73 -1.46
C VAL A 3 26.41 51.31 -1.16
N GLU A 4 25.33 50.60 -1.49
CA GLU A 4 24.04 50.81 -0.83
C GLU A 4 23.46 49.47 -0.35
N MET A 5 23.60 49.26 0.95
CA MET A 5 22.86 48.29 1.75
C MET A 5 21.50 48.92 2.05
N ASN A 6 20.41 48.20 1.78
CA ASN A 6 19.10 48.62 2.26
C ASN A 6 18.59 47.73 3.40
N THR A 7 18.01 48.45 4.35
CA THR A 7 17.97 48.21 5.77
C THR A 7 16.67 47.55 6.21
N PHE A 8 16.80 46.86 7.33
CA PHE A 8 15.78 46.40 8.28
C PHE A 8 14.49 47.24 8.38
N ALA A 9 13.35 46.55 8.49
CA ALA A 9 12.20 47.03 9.25
C ALA A 9 11.41 45.85 9.89
N LYS A 10 11.55 45.70 11.20
CA LYS A 10 10.54 45.20 12.16
C LYS A 10 10.29 46.37 13.12
N PRO A 11 9.06 46.66 13.57
CA PRO A 11 8.51 45.93 14.73
C PRO A 11 6.97 45.89 14.80
N GLY A 12 6.45 45.14 15.77
CA GLY A 12 5.02 45.08 16.10
C GLY A 12 4.76 44.24 17.34
N PHE A 13 5.42 44.59 18.44
CA PHE A 13 5.24 44.00 19.76
C PHE A 13 3.92 44.52 20.35
N SER A 14 2.93 43.68 20.59
CA SER A 14 1.74 44.07 21.36
C SER A 14 1.47 43.06 22.47
N ARG A 15 1.67 43.57 23.70
CA ARG A 15 1.45 42.96 25.00
C ARG A 15 -0.05 42.85 25.30
N ARG A 16 -0.50 41.68 25.76
CA ARG A 16 -1.57 41.47 26.76
C ARG A 16 -1.24 40.15 27.48
N VAL A 17 -0.44 40.15 28.53
CA VAL A 17 -0.80 40.26 29.97
C VAL A 17 -2.07 39.48 30.36
N LEU A 18 -1.80 38.35 31.03
CA LEU A 18 -2.50 37.66 32.14
C LEU A 18 -4.00 37.87 32.36
N ILE A 19 -4.72 36.77 32.61
CA ILE A 19 -5.41 36.42 33.87
C ILE A 19 -6.19 35.11 33.64
N GLY A 20 -6.08 34.14 34.56
CA GLY A 20 -7.05 33.03 34.65
C GLY A 20 -6.47 31.67 35.02
N ALA A 21 -5.97 31.54 36.24
CA ALA A 21 -5.86 30.24 36.92
C ALA A 21 -7.26 29.80 37.42
N PHE A 22 -7.41 28.51 37.72
CA PHE A 22 -8.53 27.86 38.41
C PHE A 22 -9.77 27.50 37.56
N THR A 23 -9.82 26.26 37.09
CA THR A 23 -10.96 25.34 37.32
C THR A 23 -10.51 23.91 37.04
N LEU A 24 -9.92 23.31 38.08
CA LEU A 24 -9.78 21.87 38.25
C LEU A 24 -11.13 21.34 38.76
N LEU A 25 -11.45 20.08 38.46
CA LEU A 25 -12.59 19.30 38.94
C LEU A 25 -13.98 19.70 38.42
N LEU A 26 -14.51 18.90 37.50
CA LEU A 26 -15.76 18.13 37.66
C LEU A 26 -16.21 17.69 36.25
N CYS A 27 -16.05 16.40 35.95
CA CYS A 27 -16.87 15.59 35.02
C CYS A 27 -16.14 14.27 34.66
N PHE A 28 -15.67 13.54 35.68
CA PHE A 28 -15.41 12.10 35.57
C PHE A 28 -16.49 11.37 36.36
N ALA A 29 -17.72 11.38 35.83
CA ALA A 29 -18.83 10.60 36.36
C ALA A 29 -19.88 10.37 35.25
N MET A 30 -19.47 9.78 34.14
CA MET A 30 -20.36 8.89 33.39
C MET A 30 -19.73 7.51 33.45
N ALA A 31 -20.05 6.83 34.56
CA ALA A 31 -19.93 5.40 34.69
C ALA A 31 -20.72 4.76 33.55
N CYS A 32 -20.03 4.27 32.52
CA CYS A 32 -20.57 3.21 31.69
C CYS A 32 -20.70 1.98 32.58
N SER A 33 -21.93 1.79 33.06
CA SER A 33 -22.43 0.56 33.65
C SER A 33 -22.07 -0.59 32.73
N SER A 34 -20.99 -1.29 33.05
CA SER A 34 -20.68 -2.58 32.45
C SER A 34 -21.51 -3.57 33.27
N GLU A 35 -22.68 -3.95 32.75
CA GLU A 35 -23.36 -5.15 33.20
C GLU A 35 -22.48 -6.33 32.77
N GLU A 36 -21.48 -6.61 33.59
CA GLU A 36 -20.71 -7.85 33.54
C GLU A 36 -21.67 -8.94 33.99
N SER A 37 -22.25 -9.63 33.01
CA SER A 37 -23.01 -10.84 33.24
C SER A 37 -22.06 -11.84 33.89
N GLU A 38 -22.11 -11.94 35.22
CA GLU A 38 -21.44 -13.00 35.98
C GLU A 38 -21.89 -14.34 35.41
N LYS A 39 -21.04 -14.94 34.58
CA LYS A 39 -21.11 -16.38 34.33
C LYS A 39 -20.98 -17.06 35.69
N PRO A 40 -21.78 -18.11 35.98
CA PRO A 40 -21.58 -18.91 37.17
C PRO A 40 -20.13 -19.38 37.20
N THR A 41 -19.35 -18.90 38.17
CA THR A 41 -18.04 -19.45 38.49
C THR A 41 -18.29 -20.82 39.08
N GLU A 42 -18.33 -21.83 38.22
CA GLU A 42 -18.34 -23.23 38.65
C GLU A 42 -17.08 -23.43 39.49
N GLU A 43 -17.24 -23.67 40.79
CA GLU A 43 -16.12 -23.95 41.69
C GLU A 43 -15.44 -25.22 41.19
N VAL A 44 -14.32 -25.04 40.47
CA VAL A 44 -13.51 -26.15 39.98
C VAL A 44 -12.85 -26.79 41.20
N ASP A 45 -13.31 -28.00 41.57
CA ASP A 45 -12.71 -28.79 42.64
C ASP A 45 -11.20 -28.95 42.35
N PRO A 46 -10.31 -28.42 43.21
CA PRO A 46 -8.86 -28.44 42.99
C PRO A 46 -8.28 -29.86 43.04
N ASN A 47 -9.07 -30.88 43.42
CA ASN A 47 -8.67 -32.28 43.42
C ASN A 47 -9.05 -33.02 42.12
N LEU A 48 -9.78 -32.39 41.20
CA LEU A 48 -10.06 -32.98 39.90
C LEU A 48 -8.80 -32.89 39.01
N PRO A 49 -8.43 -33.99 38.32
CA PRO A 49 -7.35 -33.93 37.35
C PRO A 49 -7.71 -32.93 36.24
N PRO A 50 -6.71 -32.24 35.63
CA PRO A 50 -6.96 -31.29 34.56
C PRO A 50 -7.81 -31.93 33.46
N ALA A 51 -8.87 -31.22 33.03
CA ALA A 51 -9.70 -31.67 31.92
C ALA A 51 -8.80 -31.88 30.68
N GLN A 52 -8.69 -33.13 30.24
CA GLN A 52 -8.01 -33.44 28.99
C GLN A 52 -8.95 -33.09 27.84
N VAL A 53 -8.64 -31.97 27.18
CA VAL A 53 -9.34 -31.54 25.98
C VAL A 53 -8.60 -32.10 24.78
N ASP A 54 -9.22 -33.05 24.09
CA ASP A 54 -8.72 -33.53 22.79
C ASP A 54 -8.93 -32.45 21.74
N LEU A 55 -7.86 -31.73 21.43
CA LEU A 55 -7.85 -30.77 20.34
C LEU A 55 -7.67 -31.51 19.00
N PRO A 56 -8.33 -31.06 17.93
CA PRO A 56 -8.06 -31.58 16.59
C PRO A 56 -6.58 -31.41 16.27
N SER A 57 -6.02 -32.36 15.52
CA SER A 57 -4.64 -32.24 15.06
C SER A 57 -4.46 -30.93 14.28
N PRO A 58 -3.35 -30.20 14.51
CA PRO A 58 -3.12 -28.95 13.80
C PRO A 58 -3.10 -29.21 12.29
N PRO A 59 -3.58 -28.24 11.49
CA PRO A 59 -3.51 -28.38 10.05
C PRO A 59 -2.05 -28.57 9.61
N PRO A 60 -1.80 -29.36 8.55
CA PRO A 60 -0.45 -29.59 8.07
C PRO A 60 0.17 -28.27 7.57
N ALA A 61 1.46 -28.06 7.82
CA ALA A 61 2.19 -26.86 7.39
C ALA A 61 2.11 -26.60 5.87
N SER A 62 1.92 -27.65 5.07
CA SER A 62 1.74 -27.56 3.61
C SER A 62 0.49 -26.79 3.20
N ALA A 63 -0.52 -26.69 4.06
CA ALA A 63 -1.73 -25.90 3.80
C ALA A 63 -1.45 -24.39 3.71
N PHE A 64 -0.30 -23.94 4.22
CA PHE A 64 0.11 -22.53 4.20
C PHE A 64 1.18 -22.23 3.13
N ASN A 65 1.46 -23.18 2.24
CA ASN A 65 2.50 -23.02 1.23
C ASN A 65 1.91 -22.30 0.00
N ILE A 66 2.15 -20.99 -0.07
CA ILE A 66 1.72 -20.16 -1.19
C ILE A 66 2.65 -20.43 -2.37
N ALA A 67 2.08 -20.82 -3.52
CA ALA A 67 2.86 -21.03 -4.73
C ALA A 67 3.53 -19.72 -5.19
N GLU A 68 4.84 -19.75 -5.38
CA GLU A 68 5.63 -18.59 -5.87
C GLU A 68 5.29 -18.24 -7.33
N THR A 69 5.02 -19.27 -8.14
CA THR A 69 4.83 -19.16 -9.59
C THR A 69 3.50 -19.76 -10.02
N ASN A 70 3.01 -19.28 -11.15
CA ASN A 70 1.92 -19.89 -11.90
C ASN A 70 2.43 -21.14 -12.66
N GLN A 71 1.50 -21.93 -13.18
CA GLN A 71 1.82 -23.14 -13.96
C GLN A 71 2.61 -22.84 -15.25
N ASP A 72 2.52 -21.63 -15.78
CA ASP A 72 3.25 -21.16 -16.97
C ASP A 72 4.65 -20.60 -16.64
N GLY A 73 5.08 -20.70 -15.38
CA GLY A 73 6.38 -20.21 -14.91
C GLY A 73 6.45 -18.71 -14.65
N THR A 74 5.38 -17.95 -14.90
CA THR A 74 5.31 -16.54 -14.46
C THR A 74 5.20 -16.46 -12.94
N LEU A 75 5.73 -15.40 -12.37
CA LEU A 75 5.58 -15.13 -10.94
C LEU A 75 4.13 -14.73 -10.63
N ARG A 76 3.65 -15.21 -9.49
CA ARG A 76 2.42 -14.73 -8.86
C ARG A 76 2.69 -13.42 -8.14
N VAL A 77 1.69 -12.53 -8.08
CA VAL A 77 1.72 -11.31 -7.27
C VAL A 77 1.93 -11.66 -5.80
N GLU A 78 1.13 -12.59 -5.27
CA GLU A 78 1.25 -13.02 -3.88
C GLU A 78 2.60 -13.70 -3.61
N GLY A 79 3.05 -14.54 -4.56
CA GLY A 79 4.37 -15.17 -4.51
C GLY A 79 5.51 -14.15 -4.48
N LEU A 80 5.46 -13.14 -5.34
CA LEU A 80 6.48 -12.09 -5.41
C LEU A 80 6.58 -11.29 -4.11
N ILE A 81 5.46 -11.03 -3.45
CA ILE A 81 5.41 -10.34 -2.15
C ILE A 81 5.93 -11.26 -1.03
N GLN A 82 5.49 -12.51 -0.99
CA GLN A 82 5.90 -13.49 0.02
C GLN A 82 7.40 -13.81 -0.05
N TYR A 83 7.96 -13.88 -1.25
CA TYR A 83 9.37 -14.16 -1.51
C TYR A 83 10.13 -12.89 -1.92
N GLN A 84 9.78 -11.74 -1.33
CA GLN A 84 10.33 -10.43 -1.72
C GLN A 84 11.86 -10.41 -1.72
N ASP A 85 12.52 -10.90 -0.67
CA ASP A 85 13.98 -10.89 -0.54
C ASP A 85 14.70 -11.66 -1.67
N LYS A 86 14.02 -12.64 -2.27
CA LYS A 86 14.56 -13.44 -3.38
C LYS A 86 14.57 -12.65 -4.69
N HIS A 87 13.58 -11.78 -4.90
CA HIS A 87 13.31 -11.12 -6.18
C HIS A 87 13.59 -9.63 -6.20
N LEU A 88 13.78 -9.01 -5.04
CA LEU A 88 14.02 -7.59 -4.94
C LEU A 88 15.27 -7.20 -5.74
N ASP A 89 15.16 -6.08 -6.44
CA ASP A 89 16.18 -5.50 -7.33
C ASP A 89 16.57 -6.41 -8.50
N LYS A 90 15.66 -7.31 -8.93
CA LYS A 90 15.85 -8.19 -10.09
C LYS A 90 14.76 -7.97 -11.14
N PRO A 91 15.06 -8.29 -12.41
CA PRO A 91 14.04 -8.39 -13.44
C PRO A 91 13.10 -9.55 -13.11
N VAL A 92 11.80 -9.28 -13.19
CA VAL A 92 10.73 -10.23 -12.90
C VAL A 92 9.73 -10.27 -14.05
N ARG A 93 9.06 -11.41 -14.19
CA ARG A 93 7.96 -11.63 -15.14
C ARG A 93 6.75 -12.10 -14.37
N VAL A 94 5.79 -11.21 -14.16
CA VAL A 94 4.65 -11.39 -13.26
C VAL A 94 3.37 -11.42 -14.06
N LYS A 95 2.51 -12.41 -13.81
CA LYS A 95 1.18 -12.45 -14.41
C LYS A 95 0.16 -11.97 -13.39
N GLY A 96 -0.68 -11.02 -13.78
CA GLY A 96 -1.70 -10.48 -12.89
C GLY A 96 -2.88 -9.88 -13.63
N VAL A 97 -4.02 -9.83 -12.95
CA VAL A 97 -5.24 -9.13 -13.36
C VAL A 97 -5.13 -7.68 -12.94
N VAL A 98 -5.36 -6.77 -13.89
CA VAL A 98 -5.42 -5.34 -13.59
C VAL A 98 -6.72 -5.03 -12.87
N THR A 99 -6.63 -4.53 -11.65
CA THR A 99 -7.81 -4.17 -10.85
C THR A 99 -8.09 -2.68 -10.91
N GLN A 100 -7.05 -1.87 -11.06
CA GLN A 100 -7.18 -0.42 -11.17
C GLN A 100 -6.16 0.15 -12.15
N ILE A 101 -6.59 1.19 -12.86
CA ILE A 101 -5.74 2.04 -13.68
C ILE A 101 -5.85 3.44 -13.10
N LEU A 102 -4.73 4.00 -12.68
CA LEU A 102 -4.65 5.30 -12.03
C LEU A 102 -3.73 6.22 -12.83
N GLY A 103 -3.94 7.52 -12.69
CA GLY A 103 -3.19 8.53 -13.43
C GLY A 103 -3.61 8.74 -14.89
N ASP A 104 -4.74 8.15 -15.31
CA ASP A 104 -5.41 8.54 -16.56
C ASP A 104 -5.98 9.95 -16.41
N CYS A 105 -5.33 10.91 -17.06
CA CYS A 105 -5.59 12.33 -16.93
C CYS A 105 -5.36 13.02 -18.28
N ASP A 106 -6.25 13.95 -18.65
CA ASP A 106 -6.10 14.79 -19.84
C ASP A 106 -5.20 15.99 -19.51
N PRO A 107 -3.97 16.05 -20.07
CA PRO A 107 -3.03 17.13 -19.77
C PRO A 107 -3.56 18.52 -20.15
N LYS A 108 -4.41 18.61 -21.19
CA LYS A 108 -4.99 19.89 -21.63
C LYS A 108 -5.99 20.41 -20.61
N LYS A 109 -6.76 19.52 -19.98
CA LYS A 109 -7.72 19.90 -18.92
C LYS A 109 -7.00 20.27 -17.63
N ALA A 110 -6.01 19.48 -17.22
CA ALA A 110 -5.21 19.78 -16.02
C ALA A 110 -4.52 21.15 -16.13
N LYS A 111 -3.92 21.44 -17.28
CA LYS A 111 -3.31 22.76 -17.54
C LYS A 111 -4.31 23.92 -17.43
N LYS A 112 -5.53 23.77 -17.94
CA LYS A 112 -6.59 24.80 -17.80
C LYS A 112 -7.02 25.02 -16.36
N ALA A 113 -7.00 23.97 -15.55
CA ALA A 113 -7.31 24.01 -14.12
C ALA A 113 -6.10 24.43 -13.26
N ASN A 114 -4.94 24.73 -13.86
CA ASN A 114 -3.69 25.00 -13.18
C ASN A 114 -3.25 23.87 -12.21
N THR A 115 -3.50 22.62 -12.62
CA THR A 115 -3.10 21.40 -11.90
C THR A 115 -2.18 20.52 -12.75
N PHE A 116 -1.46 19.60 -12.12
CA PHE A 116 -0.61 18.63 -12.80
C PHE A 116 -1.29 17.26 -12.85
N CYS A 117 -1.11 16.54 -13.96
CA CYS A 117 -1.59 15.18 -14.06
C CYS A 117 -0.66 14.23 -13.28
N PRO A 118 -1.18 13.36 -12.40
CA PRO A 118 -0.37 12.37 -11.69
C PRO A 118 0.16 11.30 -12.65
N GLU A 119 1.34 10.74 -12.36
CA GLU A 119 1.95 9.71 -13.21
C GLU A 119 1.07 8.45 -13.32
N PRO A 120 0.99 7.85 -14.51
CA PRO A 120 0.15 6.68 -14.72
C PRO A 120 0.76 5.44 -14.05
N HIS A 121 -0.10 4.61 -13.49
CA HIS A 121 0.28 3.35 -12.85
C HIS A 121 -0.90 2.37 -12.82
N PHE A 122 -0.58 1.08 -12.69
CA PHE A 122 -1.57 0.02 -12.53
C PHE A 122 -1.50 -0.56 -11.12
N ILE A 123 -2.65 -1.05 -10.65
CA ILE A 123 -2.73 -1.98 -9.52
C ILE A 123 -3.11 -3.34 -10.10
N ILE A 124 -2.29 -4.35 -9.79
CA ILE A 124 -2.49 -5.72 -10.25
C ILE A 124 -2.63 -6.68 -9.08
N LYS A 125 -3.35 -7.77 -9.31
CA LYS A 125 -3.55 -8.87 -8.37
C LYS A 125 -3.38 -10.21 -9.08
N ASP A 126 -3.21 -11.32 -8.35
CA ASP A 126 -3.22 -12.65 -8.99
C ASP A 126 -4.56 -12.93 -9.70
N GLU A 127 -5.65 -12.57 -9.03
CA GLU A 127 -7.02 -12.64 -9.50
C GLU A 127 -7.83 -11.49 -8.89
N SER A 128 -9.05 -11.24 -9.39
CA SER A 128 -9.86 -10.11 -8.93
C SER A 128 -10.22 -10.16 -7.45
N SER A 129 -10.38 -11.36 -6.89
CA SER A 129 -10.68 -11.63 -5.47
C SER A 129 -9.47 -11.66 -4.56
N ALA A 130 -8.24 -11.67 -5.10
CA ALA A 130 -7.06 -11.82 -4.27
C ALA A 130 -6.90 -10.64 -3.29
N GLU A 131 -6.32 -10.92 -2.13
CA GLU A 131 -6.10 -9.91 -1.10
C GLU A 131 -4.89 -9.04 -1.41
N LYS A 132 -3.81 -9.67 -1.90
CA LYS A 132 -2.55 -8.99 -2.19
C LYS A 132 -2.59 -8.28 -3.54
N GLU A 133 -2.05 -7.07 -3.54
CA GLU A 133 -1.91 -6.25 -4.73
C GLU A 133 -0.51 -5.69 -4.86
N LEU A 134 -0.14 -5.40 -6.11
CA LEU A 134 1.16 -4.87 -6.47
C LEU A 134 1.00 -3.72 -7.45
N MET A 135 1.84 -2.70 -7.26
CA MET A 135 1.83 -1.51 -8.11
C MET A 135 2.79 -1.69 -9.28
N VAL A 136 2.36 -1.30 -10.48
CA VAL A 136 3.17 -1.28 -11.70
C VAL A 136 3.31 0.16 -12.17
N VAL A 137 4.54 0.64 -12.31
CA VAL A 137 4.89 2.06 -12.53
C VAL A 137 5.96 2.23 -13.60
N GLY A 138 6.30 3.46 -13.95
CA GLY A 138 7.49 3.78 -14.76
C GLY A 138 7.26 3.80 -16.27
N PHE A 139 6.00 3.99 -16.69
CA PHE A 139 5.62 4.18 -18.09
C PHE A 139 4.89 5.50 -18.29
N GLU A 140 4.81 5.95 -19.54
CA GLU A 140 4.13 7.21 -19.90
C GLU A 140 2.69 6.98 -20.37
N ARG A 141 1.90 8.06 -20.44
CA ARG A 141 0.47 7.99 -20.86
C ARG A 141 0.28 7.50 -22.29
N ASP A 142 1.26 7.71 -23.16
CA ASP A 142 1.17 7.24 -24.53
C ASP A 142 1.42 5.73 -24.63
N PHE A 143 2.29 5.19 -23.76
CA PHE A 143 2.41 3.75 -23.60
C PHE A 143 1.10 3.13 -23.10
N PHE A 144 0.44 3.74 -22.11
CA PHE A 144 -0.86 3.24 -21.62
C PHE A 144 -1.90 3.09 -22.74
N LYS A 145 -1.99 4.07 -23.64
CA LYS A 145 -2.90 3.99 -24.81
C LYS A 145 -2.47 2.90 -25.79
N LYS A 146 -1.15 2.70 -25.98
CA LYS A 146 -0.57 1.68 -26.86
C LYS A 146 -0.80 0.27 -26.32
N SER A 147 -0.69 0.07 -25.00
CA SER A 147 -0.73 -1.24 -24.36
C SER A 147 -2.12 -1.88 -24.39
N LYS A 148 -3.19 -1.08 -24.53
CA LYS A 148 -4.59 -1.52 -24.54
C LYS A 148 -4.99 -2.35 -23.30
N THR A 149 -4.22 -2.20 -22.23
CA THR A 149 -4.44 -2.87 -20.94
C THR A 149 -5.77 -2.41 -20.34
N LYS A 150 -6.62 -3.35 -19.88
CA LYS A 150 -7.93 -3.02 -19.30
C LYS A 150 -8.10 -3.62 -17.91
N VAL A 151 -8.93 -2.95 -17.11
CA VAL A 151 -9.38 -3.48 -15.82
C VAL A 151 -10.14 -4.79 -16.03
N GLY A 152 -9.83 -5.79 -15.21
CA GLY A 152 -10.39 -7.13 -15.25
C GLY A 152 -9.67 -8.10 -16.19
N GLU A 153 -8.73 -7.62 -17.02
CA GLU A 153 -7.95 -8.46 -17.92
C GLU A 153 -6.62 -8.87 -17.27
N ALA A 154 -6.21 -10.12 -17.52
CA ALA A 154 -4.94 -10.67 -17.09
C ALA A 154 -3.86 -10.38 -18.15
N HIS A 155 -2.73 -9.86 -17.70
CA HIS A 155 -1.58 -9.56 -18.56
C HIS A 155 -0.29 -10.06 -17.90
N VAL A 156 0.76 -10.19 -18.72
CA VAL A 156 2.10 -10.46 -18.23
C VAL A 156 2.90 -9.17 -18.20
N PHE A 157 3.37 -8.80 -17.01
CA PHE A 157 4.18 -7.62 -16.75
C PHE A 157 5.62 -8.02 -16.55
N GLU A 158 6.52 -7.40 -17.30
CA GLU A 158 7.97 -7.58 -17.16
C GLU A 158 8.61 -6.26 -16.77
N GLY A 159 9.52 -6.31 -15.80
CA GLY A 159 10.21 -5.13 -15.28
C GLY A 159 11.06 -5.45 -14.07
N ASP A 160 11.63 -4.42 -13.44
CA ASP A 160 12.43 -4.60 -12.23
C ASP A 160 11.54 -4.50 -10.99
N TYR A 161 11.62 -5.49 -10.10
CA TYR A 161 10.93 -5.44 -8.83
C TYR A 161 11.73 -4.63 -7.81
N ARG A 162 11.16 -3.54 -7.28
CA ARG A 162 11.86 -2.57 -6.43
C ARG A 162 10.94 -2.09 -5.31
N LYS A 163 11.49 -1.53 -4.22
CA LYS A 163 10.68 -0.85 -3.17
C LYS A 163 10.26 0.58 -3.55
N MET A 164 10.97 1.17 -4.50
CA MET A 164 10.77 2.54 -4.96
C MET A 164 11.16 2.69 -6.42
N SER A 165 10.48 3.58 -7.13
CA SER A 165 10.81 3.96 -8.50
C SER A 165 10.29 5.36 -8.78
N GLN A 166 11.17 6.23 -9.26
CA GLN A 166 10.88 7.63 -9.60
C GLN A 166 10.06 8.34 -8.50
N GLN A 167 8.75 8.50 -8.72
CA GLN A 167 7.81 9.23 -7.87
C GLN A 167 6.96 8.33 -6.97
N PHE A 168 7.17 7.01 -7.02
CA PHE A 168 6.40 6.02 -6.27
C PHE A 168 7.26 5.34 -5.23
N VAL A 169 6.68 5.15 -4.04
CA VAL A 169 7.27 4.40 -2.94
C VAL A 169 6.21 3.44 -2.43
N ASN A 170 6.55 2.15 -2.40
CA ASN A 170 5.73 1.13 -1.75
C ASN A 170 6.67 0.18 -1.01
N SER A 171 6.93 0.48 0.26
CA SER A 171 7.92 -0.25 1.06
C SER A 171 7.46 -1.63 1.51
N GLU A 172 6.15 -1.86 1.56
CA GLU A 172 5.56 -3.11 2.06
C GLU A 172 5.58 -4.18 0.95
N SER A 173 4.81 -3.97 -0.12
CA SER A 173 4.67 -4.94 -1.20
C SER A 173 5.67 -4.73 -2.34
N GLY A 174 6.43 -3.63 -2.35
CA GLY A 174 7.24 -3.24 -3.50
C GLY A 174 6.39 -2.76 -4.68
N LEU A 175 7.05 -2.60 -5.82
CA LEU A 175 6.48 -2.19 -7.10
C LEU A 175 7.29 -2.78 -8.26
N ILE A 176 6.67 -2.86 -9.44
CA ILE A 176 7.34 -3.22 -10.69
C ILE A 176 7.62 -1.96 -11.47
N ALA A 177 8.90 -1.65 -11.71
CA ALA A 177 9.33 -0.66 -12.68
C ALA A 177 9.24 -1.27 -14.08
N LEU A 178 8.15 -0.95 -14.78
CA LEU A 178 7.71 -1.63 -15.98
C LEU A 178 8.68 -1.44 -17.15
N THR A 179 8.95 -2.54 -17.85
CA THR A 179 9.71 -2.56 -19.11
C THR A 179 8.85 -3.06 -20.26
N LYS A 180 7.93 -4.01 -20.02
CA LYS A 180 7.07 -4.60 -21.05
C LYS A 180 5.75 -5.10 -20.47
N VAL A 181 4.67 -5.01 -21.27
CA VAL A 181 3.39 -5.67 -21.01
C VAL A 181 3.06 -6.58 -22.19
N ASP A 182 2.90 -7.86 -21.94
CA ASP A 182 2.74 -8.90 -22.95
C ASP A 182 3.85 -8.80 -24.02
N ASP A 183 3.51 -8.33 -25.22
CA ASP A 183 4.41 -8.14 -26.36
C ASP A 183 4.78 -6.68 -26.63
N ILE A 184 4.36 -5.75 -25.76
CA ILE A 184 4.48 -4.30 -25.97
C ILE A 184 5.49 -3.72 -24.97
N SER A 185 6.63 -3.25 -25.50
CA SER A 185 7.69 -2.62 -24.71
C SER A 185 7.41 -1.15 -24.40
N VAL A 186 7.79 -0.71 -23.19
CA VAL A 186 7.64 0.68 -22.71
C VAL A 186 8.54 1.64 -23.49
N ARG A 187 9.74 1.19 -23.85
CA ARG A 187 10.64 1.86 -24.77
C ARG A 187 10.73 1.02 -26.03
N ASP A 188 10.72 1.66 -27.19
CA ASP A 188 11.04 0.95 -28.42
C ASP A 188 12.53 0.56 -28.35
N GLU A 189 12.85 -0.71 -28.58
CA GLU A 189 14.24 -1.16 -28.66
C GLU A 189 14.79 -0.69 -30.02
N ASP A 190 15.70 0.29 -29.99
CA ASP A 190 16.41 0.83 -31.17
C ASP A 190 17.34 -0.21 -31.82
#